data_AF-A0A645I381-F1
#
_entry.id   AF-A0A645I381-F1
#
_cell.length_a   1.000
_cell.length_b   1.000
_cell.length_c   1.000
_cell.angle_alpha   90.00
_cell.angle_beta   90.00
_cell.angle_gamma   90.00
#
_symmetry.space_group_name_H-M   'P 1'
#
loop_
_entity.id
_entity.type
_entity.pdbx_description
1 polymer ?
#
loop_
_entity_poly.entity_id
_entity_poly.type
_entity_poly.pdbx_seq_one_letter_code
_entity_poly.pdbx_strand_id
1 'polypeptide(L)'
;MLTNDFNLNKVAEFQGVEVLNINELANAIKPVVLPGEEMNVTIVKDGKESGQGLAYLDDGTMIVIEGGKKCIGDSAIVTVTSVLQTAAGRMIFAKLKNIVNNKAV
;
A
#
# COMPACT_ATOMS: atom_id res chain seq x y z
N MET A 1 -15.80 25.82 -25.16
CA MET A 1 -16.25 26.46 -23.89
C MET A 1 -17.67 26.01 -23.60
N LEU A 2 -18.03 25.89 -22.30
CA LEU A 2 -19.18 25.19 -21.66
C LEU A 2 -18.99 23.66 -21.63
N THR A 3 -18.65 22.93 -20.55
CA THR A 3 -19.06 22.88 -19.11
C THR A 3 -20.56 22.64 -18.90
N ASN A 4 -20.95 21.50 -18.32
CA ASN A 4 -21.59 21.45 -17.00
C ASN A 4 -21.85 20.00 -16.57
N ASP A 5 -21.45 19.69 -15.36
CA ASP A 5 -21.83 18.55 -14.53
C ASP A 5 -23.31 18.17 -14.61
N PHE A 6 -23.64 16.89 -14.36
CA PHE A 6 -24.26 16.48 -13.08
C PHE A 6 -24.59 14.98 -13.06
N ASN A 7 -23.89 14.30 -12.17
CA ASN A 7 -24.30 13.20 -11.30
C ASN A 7 -25.74 12.61 -11.41
N LEU A 8 -25.74 11.28 -11.33
CA LEU A 8 -26.53 10.39 -10.45
C LEU A 8 -27.68 9.54 -11.04
N ASN A 9 -27.46 8.21 -10.91
CA ASN A 9 -28.39 7.18 -10.43
C ASN A 9 -29.65 6.82 -11.25
N LYS A 10 -29.76 5.57 -11.71
CA LYS A 10 -30.60 4.51 -11.07
C LYS A 10 -30.79 3.27 -11.97
N VAL A 11 -30.54 2.11 -11.36
CA VAL A 11 -31.38 0.89 -11.40
C VAL A 11 -31.66 0.22 -12.75
N ALA A 12 -31.19 -1.03 -12.88
CA ALA A 12 -32.07 -2.18 -13.11
C ALA A 12 -31.27 -3.49 -12.96
N GLU A 13 -31.58 -4.24 -11.90
CA GLU A 13 -31.43 -5.70 -11.87
C GLU A 13 -32.28 -6.29 -13.01
N PHE A 14 -31.78 -7.29 -13.76
CA PHE A 14 -32.49 -8.56 -13.93
C PHE A 14 -31.67 -9.61 -14.69
N GLN A 15 -31.50 -10.76 -14.03
CA GLN A 15 -31.30 -12.11 -14.56
C GLN A 15 -30.12 -12.41 -15.51
N GLY A 16 -29.13 -13.09 -14.92
CA GLY A 16 -28.76 -14.42 -15.37
C GLY A 16 -27.94 -14.52 -16.66
N VAL A 17 -26.66 -14.89 -16.45
CA VAL A 17 -25.69 -15.44 -17.42
C VAL A 17 -24.68 -14.45 -18.00
N GLU A 18 -23.44 -14.69 -17.59
CA GLU A 18 -22.15 -14.45 -18.23
C GLU A 18 -21.94 -13.15 -19.01
N VAL A 19 -21.44 -12.14 -18.29
CA VAL A 19 -20.06 -11.71 -18.57
C VAL A 19 -19.38 -11.55 -17.22
N LEU A 20 -18.77 -12.63 -16.72
CA LEU A 20 -17.75 -12.49 -15.69
C LEU A 20 -16.68 -11.60 -16.34
N ASN A 21 -16.68 -10.32 -15.99
CA ASN A 21 -15.68 -9.39 -16.48
C ASN A 21 -14.34 -9.88 -15.95
N ILE A 22 -13.60 -10.61 -16.78
CA ILE A 22 -12.26 -11.14 -16.48
C ILE A 22 -11.28 -10.00 -16.10
N ASN A 23 -11.69 -8.72 -16.22
CA ASN A 23 -10.93 -7.59 -15.67
C ASN A 23 -11.10 -7.39 -14.15
N GLU A 24 -12.16 -7.88 -13.49
CA GLU A 24 -12.30 -7.73 -12.03
C GLU A 24 -11.55 -8.82 -11.25
N LEU A 25 -11.41 -10.03 -11.80
CA LEU A 25 -10.62 -11.09 -11.15
C LEU A 25 -9.10 -10.86 -11.27
N ALA A 26 -8.65 -10.23 -12.36
CA ALA A 26 -7.23 -9.94 -12.57
C ALA A 26 -6.66 -8.88 -11.61
N ASN A 27 -7.52 -8.03 -11.03
CA ASN A 27 -7.13 -7.08 -9.97
C ASN A 27 -7.31 -7.63 -8.55
N ALA A 28 -7.96 -8.78 -8.36
CA ALA A 28 -8.29 -9.34 -7.05
C ALA A 28 -7.12 -10.04 -6.32
N ILE A 29 -5.94 -10.14 -6.95
CA ILE A 29 -4.73 -10.78 -6.37
C ILE A 29 -3.60 -9.75 -6.21
N LYS A 30 -3.92 -8.47 -6.06
CA LYS A 30 -2.95 -7.47 -5.56
C LYS A 30 -3.10 -7.38 -4.05
N PRO A 31 -2.03 -7.45 -3.25
CA PRO A 31 -2.11 -7.21 -1.81
C PRO A 31 -2.77 -5.84 -1.56
N VAL A 32 -4.01 -5.87 -1.08
CA VAL A 32 -4.74 -4.66 -0.71
C VAL A 32 -4.27 -4.29 0.69
N VAL A 33 -3.13 -3.63 0.78
CA VAL A 33 -2.66 -3.08 2.06
C VAL A 33 -3.56 -1.90 2.45
N LEU A 34 -4.25 -2.01 3.59
CA LEU A 34 -5.16 -0.99 4.10
C LEU A 34 -4.55 -0.22 5.29
N PRO A 35 -4.93 1.06 5.50
CA PRO A 35 -4.61 1.76 6.74
C PRO A 35 -5.09 0.98 7.97
N GLY A 36 -4.20 0.83 8.96
CA GLY A 36 -4.43 0.06 10.17
C GLY A 36 -3.90 -1.37 10.13
N GLU A 37 -3.56 -1.89 8.95
CA GLU A 37 -2.97 -3.23 8.84
C GLU A 37 -1.48 -3.24 9.22
N GLU A 38 -1.04 -4.39 9.71
CA GLU A 38 0.36 -4.65 10.00
C GLU A 38 1.01 -5.44 8.89
N MET A 39 2.24 -5.06 8.57
CA MET A 39 3.04 -5.75 7.57
C MET A 39 4.49 -5.88 8.03
N ASN A 40 5.14 -6.97 7.66
CA ASN A 40 6.57 -7.13 7.85
C ASN A 40 7.30 -6.58 6.62
N VAL A 41 8.24 -5.67 6.84
CA VAL A 41 9.01 -5.02 5.78
C VAL A 41 10.47 -4.99 6.16
N THR A 42 11.34 -5.18 5.18
CA THR A 42 12.77 -4.99 5.36
C THR A 42 13.14 -3.58 4.96
N ILE A 43 13.72 -2.84 5.89
CA ILE A 43 14.09 -1.45 5.64
C ILE A 43 15.39 -1.45 4.84
N VAL A 44 15.35 -0.95 3.61
CA VAL A 44 16.49 -1.03 2.70
C VAL A 44 17.33 0.25 2.69
N LYS A 45 16.73 1.41 2.98
CA LYS A 45 17.39 2.71 2.87
C LYS A 45 16.86 3.72 3.89
N ASP A 46 17.63 4.78 4.12
CA ASP A 46 17.16 5.99 4.80
C ASP A 46 16.10 6.72 3.94
N GLY A 47 15.08 7.26 4.61
CA GLY A 47 14.07 8.12 4.01
C GLY A 47 14.52 9.57 3.85
N LYS A 48 13.63 10.37 3.26
CA LYS A 48 13.91 11.78 2.98
C LYS A 48 13.98 12.62 4.25
N GLU A 49 13.13 12.33 5.24
CA GLU A 49 13.16 13.02 6.54
C GLU A 49 13.98 12.26 7.59
N SER A 50 14.51 13.02 8.56
CA SER A 50 15.29 12.43 9.65
C SER A 50 14.44 11.44 10.44
N GLY A 51 14.91 10.19 10.52
CA GLY A 51 14.22 9.12 11.24
C GLY A 51 13.31 8.25 10.35
N GLN A 52 13.10 8.61 9.08
CA GLN A 52 12.37 7.75 8.15
C GLN A 52 13.27 6.63 7.61
N GLY A 53 12.68 5.46 7.41
CA GLY A 53 13.22 4.38 6.60
C GLY A 53 12.38 4.18 5.34
N LEU A 54 12.98 3.62 4.31
CA LEU A 54 12.31 3.21 3.08
C LEU A 54 12.38 1.69 2.94
N ALA A 55 11.25 1.10 2.58
CA ALA A 55 11.15 -0.27 2.10
C ALA A 55 10.45 -0.26 0.74
N TYR A 56 10.59 -1.35 0.00
CA TYR A 56 9.89 -1.54 -1.27
C TYR A 56 9.24 -2.91 -1.24
N LEU A 57 8.05 -2.99 -1.82
CA LEU A 57 7.45 -4.28 -2.20
C LEU A 57 8.04 -4.77 -3.52
N ASP A 58 7.82 -6.04 -3.83
CA ASP A 58 8.30 -6.68 -5.05
C ASP A 58 7.73 -6.05 -6.33
N ASP A 59 6.57 -5.38 -6.22
CA ASP A 59 5.91 -4.66 -7.31
C ASP A 59 6.44 -3.22 -7.51
N GLY A 60 7.41 -2.80 -6.70
CA GLY A 60 7.99 -1.46 -6.73
C GLY A 60 7.23 -0.41 -5.89
N THR A 61 6.16 -0.79 -5.19
CA THR A 61 5.46 0.10 -4.25
C THR A 61 6.42 0.57 -3.16
N MET A 62 6.57 1.89 -3.02
CA MET A 62 7.45 2.47 -2.01
C MET A 62 6.74 2.57 -0.68
N ILE A 63 7.36 2.06 0.38
CA ILE A 63 6.86 2.12 1.75
C ILE A 63 7.76 3.07 2.55
N VAL A 64 7.18 4.15 3.05
CA VAL A 64 7.83 5.14 3.91
C VAL A 64 7.49 4.82 5.36
N ILE A 65 8.52 4.50 6.16
CA ILE A 65 8.38 4.01 7.52
C ILE A 65 8.89 5.07 8.50
N GLU A 66 7.98 5.63 9.30
CA GLU A 66 8.34 6.54 10.39
C GLU A 66 9.07 5.78 11.50
N GLY A 67 10.26 6.26 11.90
CA GLY A 67 11.12 5.59 12.88
C GLY A 67 11.99 4.47 12.30
N GLY A 68 11.89 4.20 11.00
CA GLY A 68 12.58 3.11 10.32
C GLY A 68 14.10 3.24 10.23
N LYS A 69 14.66 4.45 10.39
CA LYS A 69 16.10 4.71 10.23
C LYS A 69 17.01 3.83 11.09
N LYS A 70 16.57 3.45 12.29
CA LYS A 70 17.37 2.65 13.22
C LYS A 70 17.44 1.16 12.85
N CYS A 71 16.57 0.70 11.94
CA CYS A 71 16.44 -0.71 11.59
C CYS A 71 16.76 -0.91 10.09
N ILE A 72 17.60 -0.05 9.51
CA ILE A 72 18.06 -0.22 8.13
C ILE A 72 18.89 -1.50 8.02
N GLY A 73 18.50 -2.37 7.10
CA GLY A 73 19.04 -3.71 6.92
C GLY A 73 18.28 -4.80 7.69
N ASP A 74 17.44 -4.42 8.66
CA ASP A 74 16.64 -5.34 9.46
C ASP A 74 15.19 -5.43 8.97
N SER A 75 14.53 -6.54 9.31
CA SER A 75 13.08 -6.68 9.13
C SER A 75 12.34 -6.09 10.31
N ALA A 76 11.26 -5.37 10.04
CA ALA A 76 10.43 -4.75 11.05
C ALA A 76 8.95 -4.89 10.72
N ILE A 77 8.14 -5.09 11.75
CA ILE A 77 6.68 -5.01 11.68
C ILE A 77 6.31 -3.54 11.75
N VAL A 78 5.59 -3.08 10.74
CA VAL A 78 5.11 -1.71 10.62
C VAL A 78 3.59 -1.71 10.50
N THR A 79 2.95 -0.68 11.02
CA THR A 79 1.51 -0.45 10.87
C THR A 79 1.29 0.60 9.81
N VAL A 80 0.48 0.27 8.81
CA VAL A 80 0.16 1.17 7.69
C VAL A 80 -0.70 2.31 8.20
N THR A 81 -0.28 3.55 7.98
CA THR A 81 -1.01 4.75 8.39
C THR A 81 -1.83 5.33 7.24
N SER A 82 -1.30 5.29 6.02
CA SER A 82 -2.00 5.76 4.83
C SER A 82 -1.42 5.15 3.55
N VAL A 83 -2.22 5.17 2.50
CA VAL A 83 -1.81 4.74 1.16
C VAL A 83 -2.11 5.89 0.21
N LEU A 84 -1.10 6.31 -0.55
CA LEU A 84 -1.16 7.39 -1.52
C LEU A 84 -0.91 6.82 -2.92
N GLN A 85 -1.89 6.92 -3.80
CA GLN A 85 -1.71 6.59 -5.21
C GLN A 85 -1.29 7.87 -5.96
N THR A 86 -0.16 7.81 -6.67
CA THR A 86 0.32 8.91 -7.52
C THR A 86 0.43 8.46 -8.98
N ALA A 87 0.60 9.41 -9.89
CA ALA A 87 0.86 9.11 -11.31
C ALA A 87 2.16 8.31 -11.53
N ALA A 88 3.11 8.39 -10.60
CA ALA A 88 4.39 7.66 -10.66
C ALA A 88 4.35 6.27 -10.01
N GLY A 89 3.24 5.92 -9.33
CA GLY A 89 3.09 4.64 -8.63
C GLY A 89 2.36 4.76 -7.29
N ARG A 90 2.35 3.66 -6.55
CA ARG A 90 1.75 3.55 -5.22
C ARG A 90 2.80 3.84 -4.15
N MET A 91 2.42 4.64 -3.15
CA MET A 91 3.22 4.92 -1.97
C MET A 91 2.42 4.51 -0.73
N ILE A 92 3.05 3.84 0.22
CA ILE A 92 2.46 3.44 1.49
C ILE A 92 3.22 4.15 2.60
N PHE A 93 2.51 4.76 3.53
CA PHE A 93 3.08 5.31 4.74
C PHE A 93 2.77 4.36 5.87
N ALA A 94 3.78 4.06 6.68
CA ALA A 94 3.67 3.16 7.81
C ALA A 94 4.49 3.69 8.99
N LYS A 95 4.16 3.20 10.17
CA LYS A 95 4.86 3.53 11.41
C LYS A 95 5.49 2.27 11.99
N LEU A 96 6.72 2.38 12.46
CA LEU A 96 7.41 1.27 13.12
C LEU A 96 6.62 0.79 14.35
N LYS A 97 6.23 -0.49 14.36
CA LYS A 97 5.56 -1.12 15.50
C LYS A 97 6.50 -2.02 16.30
N ASN A 98 7.23 -2.90 15.63
CA ASN A 98 8.17 -3.81 16.29
C ASN A 98 9.36 -4.15 15.37
N ILE A 99 10.52 -4.43 15.95
CA ILE A 99 11.72 -4.82 15.21
C ILE A 99 11.81 -6.35 15.25
N VAL A 100 11.86 -6.98 14.09
CA VAL A 100 12.05 -8.44 13.97
C VAL A 100 13.54 -8.70 13.84
N ASN A 101 14.23 -8.70 14.97
CA ASN A 101 15.65 -9.07 15.01
C ASN A 101 15.80 -10.56 14.71
N ASN A 102 16.27 -10.91 13.50
CA ASN A 102 16.79 -12.25 13.22
C ASN A 102 18.23 -12.39 13.73
N LYS A 103 18.49 -11.99 14.99
CA LYS A 103 19.68 -12.40 15.72
C LYS A 103 19.35 -13.69 16.46
N ALA A 104 19.38 -14.79 15.71
CA ALA A 104 19.67 -16.08 16.32
C ALA A 104 21.09 -16.01 16.91
N VAL A 105 21.18 -16.42 18.17
CA VAL A 105 22.37 -16.60 19.00
C VAL A 105 23.44 -17.40 18.29
#